data_AF-A0A938BRD6-F1
#
_entry.id   AF-A0A938BRD6-F1
#
_cell.length_a   1.000
_cell.length_b   1.000
_cell.length_c   1.000
_cell.angle_alpha   90.00
_cell.angle_beta   90.00
_cell.angle_gamma   90.00
#
_symmetry.space_group_name_H-M   'P 1'
#
loop_
_entity.id
_entity.type
_entity.pdbx_description
1 polymer ?
#
loop_
_entity_poly.entity_id
_entity_poly.type
_entity_poly.pdbx_seq_one_letter_code
_entity_poly.pdbx_strand_id
1 'polypeptide(L)'
;MSRYAGLALAALLGGFTAAGAATLHVRPDGTGDYPTIQAAVDAASDGDVILLADGVFRGDGNWDVQVLDIELTIRSESGDPARTVIDCAGGASPHRAFRLSGNPMVVIEGISMINGAGSSFYQSVGGAVLMGFCNAVFSHCVFARNSAWAGGAICTDWFTNVSLVSCTFHANEATSAYGGSALFVIDLCSGHLSNCIVAFGVGPFAIQSWSGPLQLECCDLYGNEGGDYVQGAAGQLGVNGNICADPLFCDPENLDLSIAADSPCAPGGECGLMGALPVGCGPTPAEATTWGAIKALYR
;
A
#
# COMPACT_ATOMS: atom_id res chain seq x y z
N MET A 1 1.49 40.10 59.67
CA MET A 1 2.21 38.81 59.60
C MET A 1 1.18 37.70 59.44
N SER A 2 0.84 37.41 58.18
CA SER A 2 -0.15 36.40 57.79
C SER A 2 0.47 35.01 57.89
N ARG A 3 -0.21 34.07 58.56
CA ARG A 3 0.19 32.66 58.66
C ARG A 3 -0.61 31.86 57.62
N TYR A 4 0.05 31.44 56.53
CA TYR A 4 -0.46 30.40 55.65
C TYR A 4 -0.02 29.03 56.19
N ALA A 5 -0.97 28.22 56.63
CA ALA A 5 -0.75 26.81 56.95
C ALA A 5 -1.01 25.99 55.68
N GLY A 6 -0.01 25.21 55.26
CA GLY A 6 -0.03 24.44 54.02
C GLY A 6 -1.01 23.27 54.04
N LEU A 7 -1.83 23.18 52.98
CA LEU A 7 -2.53 21.95 52.61
C LEU A 7 -1.51 21.00 51.98
N ALA A 8 -1.29 19.84 52.61
CA ALA A 8 -0.57 18.74 51.99
C ALA A 8 -1.49 18.07 50.95
N LEU A 9 -1.20 18.25 49.67
CA LEU A 9 -1.83 17.54 48.58
C LEU A 9 -1.25 16.12 48.55
N ALA A 10 -2.04 15.13 49.00
CA ALA A 10 -1.70 13.73 48.81
C ALA A 10 -1.84 13.40 47.32
N ALA A 11 -0.71 13.28 46.61
CA ALA A 11 -0.67 12.75 45.26
C ALA A 11 -1.05 11.27 45.30
N LEU A 12 -2.24 10.93 44.81
CA LEU A 12 -2.54 9.56 44.38
C LEU A 12 -1.61 9.24 43.21
N LEU A 13 -0.55 8.50 43.49
CA LEU A 13 0.22 7.77 42.48
C LEU A 13 -0.68 6.64 41.96
N GLY A 14 -1.60 6.99 41.06
CA GLY A 14 -2.19 6.03 40.14
C GLY A 14 -1.08 5.52 39.26
N GLY A 15 -0.62 4.29 39.52
CA GLY A 15 0.34 3.63 38.65
C GLY A 15 -0.28 3.46 37.27
N PHE A 16 0.12 4.30 36.32
CA PHE A 16 0.04 3.96 34.91
C PHE A 16 1.05 2.85 34.68
N THR A 17 0.60 1.61 34.78
CA THR A 17 1.27 0.53 34.08
C THR A 17 1.09 0.86 32.60
N ALA A 18 2.19 1.17 31.91
CA ALA A 18 2.20 1.08 30.46
C ALA A 18 1.73 -0.34 30.13
N ALA A 19 0.48 -0.48 29.67
CA ALA A 19 0.01 -1.74 29.14
C ALA A 19 0.95 -2.07 27.98
N GLY A 20 1.57 -3.26 28.01
CA GLY A 20 2.36 -3.70 26.87
C GLY A 20 1.45 -3.80 25.64
N ALA A 21 1.99 -3.50 24.46
CA ALA A 21 1.32 -3.69 23.19
C ALA A 21 0.66 -5.08 23.13
N ALA A 22 -0.65 -5.11 22.95
CA ALA A 22 -1.42 -6.33 22.80
C ALA A 22 -1.35 -6.83 21.34
N THR A 23 -1.64 -8.12 21.16
CA THR A 23 -1.79 -8.73 19.84
C THR A 23 -3.22 -9.22 19.69
N LEU A 24 -3.94 -8.68 18.71
CA LEU A 24 -5.36 -8.94 18.43
C LEU A 24 -5.46 -9.78 17.15
N HIS A 25 -5.97 -11.00 17.24
CA HIS A 25 -6.07 -11.88 16.06
C HIS A 25 -7.42 -11.73 15.37
N VAL A 26 -7.40 -11.58 14.05
CA VAL A 26 -8.61 -11.53 13.22
C VAL A 26 -8.52 -12.60 12.16
N ARG A 27 -9.60 -13.38 12.03
CA ARG A 27 -9.74 -14.43 11.01
C ARG A 27 -10.82 -14.04 10.02
N PRO A 28 -10.68 -14.39 8.73
CA PRO A 28 -11.65 -14.00 7.70
C PRO A 28 -13.03 -14.65 7.89
N ASP A 29 -13.11 -15.76 8.63
CA ASP A 29 -14.37 -16.43 9.00
C ASP A 29 -15.03 -15.85 10.27
N GLY A 30 -14.44 -14.82 10.88
CA GLY A 30 -14.92 -14.17 12.09
C GLY A 30 -14.65 -14.93 13.40
N THR A 31 -13.81 -15.97 13.37
CA THR A 31 -13.49 -16.80 14.56
C THR A 31 -12.25 -16.32 15.33
N GLY A 32 -11.68 -15.17 14.96
CA GLY A 32 -10.57 -14.55 15.69
C GLY A 32 -11.00 -14.00 17.07
N ASP A 33 -10.07 -13.32 17.75
CA ASP A 33 -10.36 -12.58 18.98
C ASP A 33 -11.44 -11.51 18.73
N TYR A 34 -11.45 -10.96 17.51
CA TYR A 34 -12.44 -10.03 17.00
C TYR A 34 -13.06 -10.53 15.70
N PRO A 35 -14.34 -10.25 15.45
CA PRO A 35 -15.05 -10.78 14.28
C PRO A 35 -14.62 -10.13 12.96
N THR A 36 -14.12 -8.89 12.99
CA THR A 36 -13.72 -8.11 11.82
C THR A 36 -12.48 -7.28 12.12
N ILE A 37 -11.82 -6.77 11.07
CA ILE A 37 -10.66 -5.89 11.21
C ILE A 37 -11.06 -4.60 11.95
N GLN A 38 -12.19 -3.97 11.58
CA GLN A 38 -12.67 -2.77 12.26
C GLN A 38 -12.96 -3.03 13.74
N ALA A 39 -13.55 -4.17 14.10
CA ALA A 39 -13.81 -4.48 15.50
C ALA A 39 -12.52 -4.63 16.33
N ALA A 40 -11.43 -5.11 15.72
CA ALA A 40 -10.12 -5.12 16.35
C ALA A 40 -9.53 -3.71 16.46
N VAL A 41 -9.67 -2.87 15.43
CA VAL A 41 -9.25 -1.46 15.46
C VAL A 41 -9.98 -0.69 16.57
N ASP A 42 -11.30 -0.88 16.70
CA ASP A 42 -12.13 -0.21 17.71
C ASP A 42 -11.74 -0.59 19.14
N ALA A 43 -11.11 -1.75 19.33
CA ALA A 43 -10.67 -2.26 20.62
C ALA A 43 -9.18 -2.00 20.91
N ALA A 44 -8.41 -1.60 19.90
CA ALA A 44 -6.98 -1.41 20.00
C ALA A 44 -6.63 -0.14 20.82
N SER A 45 -5.45 -0.20 21.43
CA SER A 45 -4.77 0.93 22.07
C SER A 45 -3.45 1.24 21.34
N ASP A 46 -2.85 2.39 21.64
CA ASP A 46 -1.57 2.79 21.05
C ASP A 46 -0.50 1.70 21.19
N GLY A 47 0.10 1.34 20.06
CA GLY A 47 1.18 0.35 19.94
C GLY A 47 0.69 -1.08 19.73
N ASP A 48 -0.61 -1.35 19.75
CA ASP A 48 -1.14 -2.70 19.52
C ASP A 48 -0.83 -3.22 18.10
N VAL A 49 -0.90 -4.54 17.98
CA VAL A 49 -0.72 -5.27 16.72
C VAL A 49 -1.99 -6.05 16.39
N ILE A 50 -2.59 -5.78 15.25
CA ILE A 50 -3.66 -6.60 14.66
C ILE A 50 -3.00 -7.62 13.72
N LEU A 51 -3.13 -8.91 14.04
CA LEU A 51 -2.67 -10.02 13.22
C LEU A 51 -3.82 -10.60 12.39
N LEU A 52 -3.67 -10.55 11.07
CA LEU A 52 -4.62 -11.10 10.13
C LEU A 52 -4.19 -12.50 9.71
N ALA A 53 -5.02 -13.50 10.00
CA ALA A 53 -4.80 -14.86 9.51
C ALA A 53 -4.92 -14.92 7.98
N ASP A 54 -4.40 -15.99 7.39
CA ASP A 54 -4.55 -16.22 5.95
C ASP A 54 -6.02 -16.38 5.54
N GLY A 55 -6.35 -15.78 4.41
CA GLY A 55 -7.61 -15.89 3.69
C GLY A 55 -8.04 -14.54 3.11
N VAL A 56 -9.30 -14.50 2.69
CA VAL A 56 -9.88 -13.33 2.01
C VAL A 56 -10.89 -12.64 2.92
N PHE A 57 -10.56 -11.44 3.36
CA PHE A 57 -11.39 -10.55 4.15
C PHE A 57 -12.31 -9.76 3.21
N ARG A 58 -13.62 -9.90 3.40
CA ARG A 58 -14.68 -9.24 2.61
C ARG A 58 -15.79 -8.76 3.54
N GLY A 59 -16.60 -7.83 3.04
CA GLY A 59 -17.81 -7.40 3.73
C GLY A 59 -17.56 -6.35 4.81
N ASP A 60 -18.65 -5.94 5.44
CA ASP A 60 -18.65 -4.86 6.43
C ASP A 60 -17.69 -5.14 7.58
N GLY A 61 -16.91 -4.11 7.93
CA GLY A 61 -15.86 -4.18 8.96
C GLY A 61 -14.54 -4.78 8.49
N ASN A 62 -14.46 -5.33 7.28
CA ASN A 62 -13.22 -5.83 6.67
C ASN A 62 -12.74 -4.95 5.51
N TRP A 63 -13.64 -4.16 4.93
CA TRP A 63 -13.34 -3.02 4.07
C TRP A 63 -13.77 -1.71 4.74
N ASP A 64 -13.35 -0.60 4.16
CA ASP A 64 -13.52 0.76 4.70
C ASP A 64 -13.01 0.89 6.14
N VAL A 65 -11.97 0.12 6.48
CA VAL A 65 -11.40 0.08 7.83
C VAL A 65 -10.84 1.47 8.15
N GLN A 66 -11.40 2.09 9.18
CA GLN A 66 -11.02 3.42 9.63
C GLN A 66 -10.08 3.31 10.82
N VAL A 67 -8.87 3.82 10.65
CA VAL A 67 -7.89 4.00 11.73
C VAL A 67 -7.78 5.50 12.01
N LEU A 68 -8.11 5.91 13.24
CA LEU A 68 -8.20 7.29 13.65
C LEU A 68 -7.44 7.52 14.95
N ASP A 69 -6.48 8.44 14.94
CA ASP A 69 -5.78 8.96 16.14
C ASP A 69 -5.12 7.86 17.03
N ILE A 70 -4.73 6.70 16.47
CA ILE A 70 -4.05 5.62 17.21
C ILE A 70 -2.80 5.10 16.49
N GLU A 71 -1.70 4.90 17.23
CA GLU A 71 -0.52 4.19 16.70
C GLU A 71 -0.81 2.69 16.60
N LEU A 72 -0.77 2.11 15.40
CA LEU A 72 -1.27 0.76 15.17
C LEU A 72 -0.47 0.03 14.10
N THR A 73 -0.18 -1.25 14.33
CA THR A 73 0.33 -2.16 13.29
C THR A 73 -0.75 -3.14 12.88
N ILE A 74 -1.04 -3.24 11.58
CA ILE A 74 -1.92 -4.26 11.00
C ILE A 74 -1.08 -5.10 10.04
N ARG A 75 -0.91 -6.39 10.31
CA ARG A 75 -0.04 -7.24 9.48
C ARG A 75 -0.57 -8.64 9.30
N SER A 76 -0.16 -9.29 8.21
CA SER A 76 -0.41 -10.72 8.04
C SER A 76 0.32 -11.54 9.10
N GLU A 77 -0.33 -12.62 9.54
CA GLU A 77 0.27 -13.59 10.46
C GLU A 77 1.38 -14.40 9.77
N SER A 78 1.20 -14.73 8.49
CA SER A 78 2.14 -15.54 7.70
C SER A 78 3.31 -14.72 7.12
N GLY A 79 3.17 -13.40 6.99
CA GLY A 79 4.09 -12.55 6.24
C GLY A 79 3.97 -12.67 4.72
N ASP A 80 3.00 -13.44 4.20
CA ASP A 80 2.79 -13.65 2.77
C ASP A 80 1.60 -12.83 2.27
N PRO A 81 1.82 -11.73 1.52
CA PRO A 81 0.73 -10.90 1.02
C PRO A 81 -0.20 -11.64 0.07
N ALA A 82 0.23 -12.70 -0.62
CA ALA A 82 -0.67 -13.49 -1.47
C ALA A 82 -1.72 -14.27 -0.68
N ARG A 83 -1.49 -14.48 0.62
CA ARG A 83 -2.36 -15.30 1.48
C ARG A 83 -3.24 -14.47 2.42
N THR A 84 -2.95 -13.20 2.65
CA THR A 84 -3.80 -12.29 3.43
C THR A 84 -4.34 -11.19 2.52
N VAL A 85 -5.59 -11.34 2.11
CA VAL A 85 -6.21 -10.47 1.08
C VAL A 85 -7.40 -9.71 1.66
N ILE A 86 -7.39 -8.40 1.53
CA ILE A 86 -8.58 -7.55 1.67
C ILE A 86 -9.13 -7.32 0.26
N ASP A 87 -10.27 -7.94 -0.06
CA ASP A 87 -10.92 -7.77 -1.36
C ASP A 87 -12.16 -6.89 -1.23
N CYS A 88 -12.08 -5.71 -1.84
CA CYS A 88 -13.08 -4.65 -1.77
C CYS A 88 -14.20 -4.80 -2.81
N ALA A 89 -14.23 -5.89 -3.60
CA ALA A 89 -15.30 -6.17 -4.54
C ALA A 89 -16.58 -6.71 -3.85
N GLY A 90 -17.74 -6.49 -4.50
CA GLY A 90 -18.99 -7.18 -4.17
C GLY A 90 -19.99 -6.41 -3.30
N GLY A 91 -19.68 -5.17 -2.91
CA GLY A 91 -20.62 -4.27 -2.25
C GLY A 91 -21.59 -3.56 -3.22
N ALA A 92 -22.68 -3.01 -2.68
CA ALA A 92 -23.63 -2.19 -3.45
C ALA A 92 -23.07 -0.80 -3.83
N SER A 93 -21.97 -0.40 -3.19
CA SER A 93 -21.22 0.82 -3.43
C SER A 93 -19.72 0.53 -3.58
N PRO A 94 -18.93 1.45 -4.13
CA PRO A 94 -17.47 1.39 -4.08
C PRO A 94 -16.93 1.32 -2.64
N HIS A 95 -16.01 0.40 -2.39
CA HIS A 95 -15.32 0.22 -1.10
C HIS A 95 -13.80 0.30 -1.29
N ARG A 96 -13.06 0.60 -0.23
CA ARG A 96 -11.59 0.58 -0.20
C ARG A 96 -11.10 -0.25 0.99
N ALA A 97 -9.82 -0.55 1.08
CA ALA A 97 -9.29 -1.29 2.23
C ALA A 97 -9.25 -0.40 3.48
N PHE A 98 -8.59 0.75 3.40
CA PHE A 98 -8.30 1.59 4.57
C PHE A 98 -8.63 3.08 4.37
N ARG A 99 -9.01 3.72 5.48
CA ARG A 99 -9.06 5.18 5.67
C ARG A 99 -8.22 5.52 6.89
N LEU A 100 -7.10 6.20 6.66
CA LEU A 100 -6.14 6.54 7.71
C LEU A 100 -6.19 8.04 8.00
N SER A 101 -6.37 8.43 9.27
CA SER A 101 -6.40 9.84 9.66
C SER A 101 -6.07 10.08 11.14
N GLY A 102 -5.85 11.33 11.55
CA GLY A 102 -5.73 11.70 12.98
C GLY A 102 -4.30 11.77 13.54
N ASN A 103 -3.34 12.07 12.69
CA ASN A 103 -1.91 12.11 13.00
C ASN A 103 -1.29 10.85 13.66
N PRO A 104 -1.79 9.60 13.44
CA PRO A 104 -1.07 8.43 13.91
C PRO A 104 0.13 8.07 13.04
N MET A 105 1.03 7.25 13.58
CA MET A 105 1.92 6.39 12.82
C MET A 105 1.25 5.02 12.64
N VAL A 106 0.85 4.67 11.42
CA VAL A 106 0.24 3.37 11.10
C VAL A 106 1.21 2.53 10.29
N VAL A 107 1.36 1.25 10.64
CA VAL A 107 2.15 0.28 9.87
C VAL A 107 1.22 -0.78 9.31
N ILE A 108 1.29 -1.00 8.00
CA ILE A 108 0.52 -2.04 7.29
C ILE A 108 1.51 -2.95 6.57
N GLU A 109 1.54 -4.23 6.93
CA GLU A 109 2.58 -5.15 6.45
C GLU A 109 2.03 -6.46 5.89
N GLY A 110 2.52 -6.87 4.73
CA GLY A 110 2.30 -8.20 4.19
C GLY A 110 0.85 -8.48 3.80
N ILE A 111 0.11 -7.49 3.31
CA ILE A 111 -1.32 -7.59 2.97
C ILE A 111 -1.54 -7.22 1.51
N SER A 112 -2.37 -8.00 0.81
CA SER A 112 -2.91 -7.63 -0.51
C SER A 112 -4.21 -6.85 -0.37
N MET A 113 -4.27 -5.67 -0.98
CA MET A 113 -5.44 -4.80 -1.05
C MET A 113 -5.88 -4.69 -2.51
N ILE A 114 -7.01 -5.32 -2.83
CA ILE A 114 -7.43 -5.52 -4.22
C ILE A 114 -8.87 -5.07 -4.48
N ASN A 115 -9.13 -4.73 -5.75
CA ASN A 115 -10.45 -4.36 -6.26
C ASN A 115 -11.11 -3.19 -5.51
N GLY A 116 -10.30 -2.33 -4.88
CA GLY A 116 -10.75 -1.12 -4.21
C GLY A 116 -11.21 -0.07 -5.21
N ALA A 117 -12.25 0.68 -4.85
CA ALA A 117 -12.85 1.69 -5.70
C ALA A 117 -13.13 3.01 -4.95
N GLY A 118 -12.71 4.14 -5.56
CA GLY A 118 -12.92 5.49 -5.02
C GLY A 118 -13.59 6.43 -6.04
N SER A 119 -14.85 6.81 -5.81
CA SER A 119 -15.68 7.49 -6.82
C SER A 119 -16.10 8.93 -6.45
N SER A 120 -15.16 9.81 -6.10
CA SER A 120 -15.45 11.24 -5.91
C SER A 120 -14.68 12.09 -6.92
N PHE A 121 -15.41 12.89 -7.71
CA PHE A 121 -14.83 13.80 -8.71
C PHE A 121 -14.26 15.09 -8.09
N TYR A 122 -14.63 15.40 -6.85
CA TYR A 122 -14.33 16.69 -6.20
C TYR A 122 -13.47 16.53 -4.95
N GLN A 123 -13.04 15.32 -4.63
CA GLN A 123 -12.24 15.04 -3.43
C GLN A 123 -11.13 14.06 -3.77
N SER A 124 -10.03 14.19 -3.05
CA SER A 124 -8.93 13.25 -2.98
C SER A 124 -9.47 11.86 -2.63
N VAL A 125 -9.29 10.91 -3.55
CA VAL A 125 -9.78 9.53 -3.37
C VAL A 125 -8.70 8.53 -3.75
N GLY A 126 -8.46 7.61 -2.82
CA GLY A 126 -7.69 6.39 -3.02
C GLY A 126 -8.60 5.21 -3.27
N GLY A 127 -8.29 4.36 -4.26
CA GLY A 127 -9.06 3.16 -4.55
C GLY A 127 -8.88 2.09 -3.46
N ALA A 128 -7.64 1.85 -3.03
CA ALA A 128 -7.33 0.96 -1.91
C ALA A 128 -7.23 1.71 -0.57
N VAL A 129 -6.55 2.85 -0.55
CA VAL A 129 -6.23 3.57 0.70
C VAL A 129 -6.39 5.06 0.51
N LEU A 130 -7.19 5.67 1.37
CA LEU A 130 -7.23 7.12 1.53
C LEU A 130 -6.53 7.52 2.83
N MET A 131 -5.59 8.45 2.75
CA MET A 131 -4.83 8.95 3.89
C MET A 131 -5.01 10.46 4.03
N GLY A 132 -5.27 10.95 5.25
CA GLY A 132 -5.46 12.38 5.51
C GLY A 132 -4.99 12.79 6.90
N PHE A 133 -4.13 13.80 7.02
CA PHE A 133 -3.50 14.19 8.29
C PHE A 133 -2.84 13.01 9.01
N CYS A 134 -2.06 12.14 8.37
CA CYS A 134 -1.41 11.01 9.08
C CYS A 134 -0.06 10.62 8.49
N ASN A 135 0.62 9.68 9.14
CA ASN A 135 1.82 9.05 8.60
C ASN A 135 1.61 7.54 8.53
N ALA A 136 1.95 6.91 7.40
CA ALA A 136 1.89 5.45 7.32
C ALA A 136 3.07 4.84 6.58
N VAL A 137 3.42 3.64 7.01
CA VAL A 137 4.38 2.75 6.36
C VAL A 137 3.63 1.54 5.84
N PHE A 138 3.77 1.27 4.55
CA PHE A 138 3.34 0.01 3.95
C PHE A 138 4.59 -0.80 3.61
N SER A 139 4.67 -2.03 4.08
CA SER A 139 5.79 -2.94 3.78
C SER A 139 5.30 -4.27 3.22
N HIS A 140 5.92 -4.77 2.15
CA HIS A 140 5.55 -6.06 1.54
C HIS A 140 4.06 -6.15 1.17
N CYS A 141 3.44 -5.03 0.80
CA CYS A 141 2.03 -4.96 0.46
C CYS A 141 1.81 -5.00 -1.05
N VAL A 142 0.69 -5.60 -1.45
CA VAL A 142 0.25 -5.63 -2.86
C VAL A 142 -0.97 -4.74 -3.02
N PHE A 143 -0.94 -3.87 -4.02
CA PHE A 143 -2.07 -3.04 -4.43
C PHE A 143 -2.41 -3.40 -5.86
N ALA A 144 -3.50 -4.14 -6.08
CA ALA A 144 -3.85 -4.61 -7.42
C ALA A 144 -5.30 -4.34 -7.81
N ARG A 145 -5.50 -3.92 -9.06
CA ARG A 145 -6.85 -3.70 -9.64
C ARG A 145 -7.70 -2.70 -8.86
N ASN A 146 -7.06 -1.74 -8.21
CA ASN A 146 -7.76 -0.66 -7.53
C ASN A 146 -8.00 0.49 -8.51
N SER A 147 -9.17 1.11 -8.45
CA SER A 147 -9.57 2.19 -9.36
C SER A 147 -10.11 3.37 -8.59
N ALA A 148 -9.66 4.58 -8.92
CA ALA A 148 -10.24 5.78 -8.35
C ALA A 148 -10.20 6.95 -9.33
N TRP A 149 -10.78 8.06 -8.91
CA TRP A 149 -10.68 9.28 -9.69
C TRP A 149 -9.21 9.76 -9.80
N ALA A 150 -8.46 9.88 -8.70
CA ALA A 150 -7.11 10.44 -8.76
C ALA A 150 -5.99 9.59 -8.15
N GLY A 151 -6.22 8.81 -7.08
CA GLY A 151 -5.24 7.83 -6.58
C GLY A 151 -5.75 6.42 -6.80
N GLY A 152 -5.36 5.78 -7.91
CA GLY A 152 -5.92 4.46 -8.27
C GLY A 152 -5.77 3.44 -7.14
N ALA A 153 -4.60 3.35 -6.53
CA ALA A 153 -4.40 2.64 -5.26
C ALA A 153 -4.42 3.59 -4.04
N ILE A 154 -3.43 4.48 -3.93
CA ILE A 154 -3.25 5.33 -2.75
C ILE A 154 -3.42 6.80 -3.09
N CYS A 155 -4.16 7.53 -2.26
CA CYS A 155 -4.22 8.98 -2.29
C CYS A 155 -3.88 9.54 -0.91
N THR A 156 -2.92 10.47 -0.86
CA THR A 156 -2.55 11.20 0.36
C THR A 156 -3.06 12.63 0.30
N ASP A 157 -3.66 13.10 1.38
CA ASP A 157 -4.18 14.45 1.52
C ASP A 157 -3.75 15.10 2.85
N TRP A 158 -3.77 16.43 2.92
CA TRP A 158 -3.57 17.23 4.13
C TRP A 158 -2.35 16.85 4.99
N PHE A 159 -1.14 17.25 4.59
CA PHE A 159 0.09 17.08 5.40
C PHE A 159 0.39 15.62 5.80
N THR A 160 0.11 14.68 4.90
CA THR A 160 0.31 13.24 5.11
C THR A 160 1.65 12.78 4.55
N ASN A 161 2.34 11.85 5.23
CA ASN A 161 3.53 11.21 4.68
C ASN A 161 3.31 9.70 4.51
N VAL A 162 3.63 9.19 3.32
CA VAL A 162 3.55 7.75 3.03
C VAL A 162 4.92 7.20 2.68
N SER A 163 5.31 6.11 3.34
CA SER A 163 6.47 5.30 3.01
C SER A 163 6.02 3.95 2.50
N LEU A 164 6.51 3.57 1.32
CA LEU A 164 6.19 2.31 0.64
C LEU A 164 7.48 1.54 0.47
N VAL A 165 7.57 0.36 1.08
CA VAL A 165 8.80 -0.45 1.13
C VAL A 165 8.51 -1.84 0.61
N SER A 166 9.19 -2.26 -0.44
CA SER A 166 8.98 -3.59 -1.03
C SER A 166 7.51 -3.83 -1.39
N CYS A 167 6.83 -2.83 -1.96
CA CYS A 167 5.42 -2.95 -2.35
C CYS A 167 5.29 -3.23 -3.85
N THR A 168 4.22 -3.92 -4.25
CA THR A 168 3.88 -4.14 -5.67
C THR A 168 2.55 -3.48 -6.00
N PHE A 169 2.56 -2.57 -6.98
CA PHE A 169 1.38 -1.95 -7.57
C PHE A 169 1.16 -2.55 -8.96
N HIS A 170 -0.02 -3.11 -9.20
CA HIS A 170 -0.33 -3.79 -10.46
C HIS A 170 -1.73 -3.45 -10.97
N ALA A 171 -1.83 -2.99 -12.22
CA ALA A 171 -3.12 -2.78 -12.88
C ALA A 171 -4.09 -1.88 -12.09
N ASN A 172 -3.56 -0.90 -11.36
CA ASN A 172 -4.38 0.11 -10.72
C ASN A 172 -4.77 1.19 -11.75
N GLU A 173 -5.86 1.90 -11.53
CA GLU A 173 -6.43 2.84 -12.50
C GLU A 173 -6.74 4.20 -11.87
N ALA A 174 -6.24 5.26 -12.49
CA ALA A 174 -6.69 6.63 -12.22
C ALA A 174 -7.50 7.15 -13.42
N THR A 175 -8.78 7.45 -13.19
CA THR A 175 -9.70 7.87 -14.27
C THR A 175 -9.69 9.37 -14.56
N SER A 176 -9.14 10.19 -13.66
CA SER A 176 -8.94 11.62 -13.90
C SER A 176 -7.75 11.85 -14.82
N ALA A 177 -7.75 12.99 -15.52
CA ALA A 177 -6.65 13.41 -16.39
C ALA A 177 -5.38 13.86 -15.63
N TYR A 178 -5.42 13.88 -14.29
CA TYR A 178 -4.32 14.40 -13.47
C TYR A 178 -3.93 13.47 -12.31
N GLY A 179 -4.48 12.27 -12.25
CA GLY A 179 -4.24 11.33 -11.15
C GLY A 179 -3.01 10.45 -11.34
N GLY A 180 -2.59 9.79 -10.27
CA GLY A 180 -1.62 8.69 -10.31
C GLY A 180 -2.32 7.35 -10.10
N SER A 181 -2.13 6.42 -11.03
CA SER A 181 -2.72 5.08 -10.93
C SER A 181 -2.25 4.30 -9.71
N ALA A 182 -0.96 4.39 -9.35
CA ALA A 182 -0.44 3.80 -8.13
C ALA A 182 -0.54 4.76 -6.93
N LEU A 183 -0.04 5.98 -7.08
CA LEU A 183 0.07 6.93 -5.98
C LEU A 183 -0.21 8.35 -6.44
N PHE A 184 -1.08 9.05 -5.71
CA PHE A 184 -1.35 10.47 -5.89
C PHE A 184 -1.08 11.27 -4.61
N VAL A 185 -0.07 12.14 -4.68
CA VAL A 185 0.43 12.97 -3.56
C VAL A 185 0.06 14.44 -3.76
N ILE A 186 -0.76 14.99 -2.87
CA ILE A 186 -1.24 16.38 -2.95
C ILE A 186 -1.15 17.11 -1.61
N ASP A 187 -1.54 18.38 -1.55
CA ASP A 187 -1.71 19.15 -0.31
C ASP A 187 -0.57 19.05 0.71
N LEU A 188 0.66 19.29 0.22
CA LEU A 188 1.90 19.32 0.99
C LEU A 188 2.25 17.97 1.66
N CYS A 189 1.71 16.88 1.13
CA CYS A 189 2.09 15.53 1.51
C CYS A 189 3.47 15.16 0.99
N SER A 190 4.05 14.04 1.44
CA SER A 190 5.26 13.47 0.83
C SER A 190 5.15 11.97 0.60
N GLY A 191 5.93 11.47 -0.36
CA GLY A 191 6.00 10.05 -0.69
C GLY A 191 7.43 9.57 -0.76
N HIS A 192 7.70 8.41 -0.16
CA HIS A 192 8.95 7.69 -0.32
C HIS A 192 8.65 6.27 -0.78
N LEU A 193 9.25 5.84 -1.89
CA LEU A 193 9.16 4.48 -2.38
C LEU A 193 10.56 3.87 -2.37
N SER A 194 10.71 2.73 -1.72
CA SER A 194 11.92 1.93 -1.78
C SER A 194 11.60 0.49 -2.14
N ASN A 195 12.39 -0.11 -3.04
CA ASN A 195 12.22 -1.51 -3.43
C ASN A 195 10.85 -1.84 -4.04
N CYS A 196 10.13 -0.86 -4.59
CA CYS A 196 8.77 -1.07 -5.11
C CYS A 196 8.76 -1.44 -6.59
N ILE A 197 7.77 -2.25 -6.99
CA ILE A 197 7.38 -2.41 -8.40
C ILE A 197 6.07 -1.64 -8.63
N VAL A 198 6.02 -0.82 -9.68
CA VAL A 198 4.82 -0.13 -10.13
C VAL A 198 4.61 -0.42 -11.60
N ALA A 199 3.66 -1.31 -11.90
CA ALA A 199 3.52 -1.85 -13.24
C ALA A 199 2.08 -1.86 -13.75
N PHE A 200 1.96 -1.66 -15.07
CA PHE A 200 0.72 -1.80 -15.82
C PHE A 200 -0.44 -0.92 -15.30
N GLY A 201 -0.12 0.22 -14.69
CA GLY A 201 -1.10 1.20 -14.27
C GLY A 201 -1.82 1.84 -15.47
N VAL A 202 -3.12 2.06 -15.32
CA VAL A 202 -4.02 2.64 -16.34
C VAL A 202 -4.35 4.08 -15.96
N GLY A 203 -4.37 4.98 -16.94
CA GLY A 203 -4.59 6.41 -16.71
C GLY A 203 -3.36 7.26 -17.01
N PRO A 204 -3.40 8.56 -16.65
CA PRO A 204 -2.47 9.54 -17.22
C PRO A 204 -1.04 9.42 -16.69
N PHE A 205 -0.84 8.93 -15.46
CA PHE A 205 0.47 8.79 -14.81
C PHE A 205 0.51 7.56 -13.89
N ALA A 206 1.68 6.93 -13.76
CA ALA A 206 1.92 5.90 -12.74
C ALA A 206 1.87 6.51 -11.32
N ILE A 207 2.66 7.57 -11.14
CA ILE A 207 2.76 8.31 -9.89
C ILE A 207 2.65 9.81 -10.18
N GLN A 208 1.83 10.50 -9.43
CA GLN A 208 1.68 11.94 -9.52
C GLN A 208 1.88 12.61 -8.16
N SER A 209 2.68 13.69 -8.14
CA SER A 209 2.81 14.60 -7.00
C SER A 209 2.58 16.04 -7.47
N TRP A 210 1.82 16.85 -6.72
CA TRP A 210 1.56 18.26 -7.05
C TRP A 210 2.29 19.27 -6.16
N SER A 211 2.57 18.91 -4.92
CA SER A 211 3.11 19.86 -3.94
C SER A 211 4.08 19.22 -2.94
N GLY A 212 4.37 17.93 -3.12
CA GLY A 212 5.11 17.10 -2.17
C GLY A 212 6.44 16.57 -2.70
N PRO A 213 7.49 16.47 -1.87
CA PRO A 213 8.67 15.72 -2.25
C PRO A 213 8.29 14.26 -2.47
N LEU A 214 8.74 13.70 -3.58
CA LEU A 214 8.55 12.31 -3.93
C LEU A 214 9.90 11.73 -4.32
N GLN A 215 10.34 10.72 -3.57
CA GLN A 215 11.63 10.07 -3.76
C GLN A 215 11.44 8.59 -4.04
N LEU A 216 12.11 8.11 -5.08
CA LEU A 216 12.17 6.70 -5.45
C LEU A 216 13.61 6.23 -5.32
N GLU A 217 13.80 5.08 -4.69
CA GLU A 217 15.06 4.34 -4.68
C GLU A 217 14.80 2.85 -4.94
N CYS A 218 15.62 2.22 -5.77
CA CYS A 218 15.47 0.81 -6.09
C CYS A 218 14.03 0.46 -6.51
N CYS A 219 13.39 1.32 -7.30
CA CYS A 219 12.05 1.07 -7.83
C CYS A 219 12.10 0.67 -9.30
N ASP A 220 11.17 -0.19 -9.69
CA ASP A 220 10.91 -0.51 -11.09
C ASP A 220 9.53 0.01 -11.51
N LEU A 221 9.51 0.99 -12.41
CA LEU A 221 8.27 1.48 -13.02
C LEU A 221 8.24 0.99 -14.47
N TYR A 222 7.26 0.16 -14.81
CA TYR A 222 7.22 -0.48 -16.12
C TYR A 222 5.80 -0.63 -16.69
N GLY A 223 5.66 -0.30 -17.98
CA GLY A 223 4.45 -0.61 -18.74
C GLY A 223 3.22 0.17 -18.29
N ASN A 224 3.38 1.29 -17.60
CA ASN A 224 2.27 2.16 -17.20
C ASN A 224 1.79 2.98 -18.42
N GLU A 225 0.48 3.01 -18.69
CA GLU A 225 -0.12 3.62 -19.88
C GLU A 225 0.26 5.10 -20.04
N GLY A 226 0.25 5.83 -18.92
CA GLY A 226 0.60 7.24 -18.82
C GLY A 226 2.10 7.56 -18.89
N GLY A 227 2.94 6.54 -18.96
CA GLY A 227 4.39 6.62 -18.85
C GLY A 227 4.91 6.29 -17.44
N ASP A 228 6.12 5.76 -17.42
CA ASP A 228 6.77 5.25 -16.22
C ASP A 228 7.41 6.38 -15.39
N TYR A 229 8.55 6.93 -15.84
CA TYR A 229 9.26 8.02 -15.15
C TYR A 229 8.88 9.41 -15.67
N VAL A 230 7.60 9.75 -15.55
CA VAL A 230 7.04 11.07 -15.90
C VAL A 230 6.41 11.74 -14.69
N GLN A 231 6.15 13.05 -14.78
CA GLN A 231 5.55 13.86 -13.71
C GLN A 231 6.18 13.64 -12.34
N GLY A 232 5.46 13.01 -11.39
CA GLY A 232 5.95 12.77 -10.04
C GLY A 232 7.26 11.97 -10.01
N ALA A 233 7.46 11.07 -10.97
CA ALA A 233 8.66 10.25 -11.09
C ALA A 233 9.70 10.83 -12.10
N ALA A 234 9.45 12.00 -12.69
CA ALA A 234 10.31 12.54 -13.74
C ALA A 234 11.76 12.76 -13.26
N GLY A 235 12.72 12.35 -14.10
CA GLY A 235 14.15 12.53 -13.83
C GLY A 235 14.76 11.55 -12.82
N GLN A 236 14.00 10.58 -12.31
CA GLN A 236 14.49 9.60 -11.32
C GLN A 236 14.92 8.26 -11.94
N LEU A 237 14.70 8.03 -13.24
CA LEU A 237 15.14 6.83 -13.96
C LEU A 237 16.68 6.74 -13.99
N GLY A 238 17.22 5.58 -13.60
CA GLY A 238 18.68 5.35 -13.55
C GLY A 238 19.38 6.02 -12.38
N VAL A 239 18.63 6.66 -11.48
CA VAL A 239 19.12 7.28 -10.24
C VAL A 239 18.78 6.37 -9.07
N ASN A 240 19.67 6.20 -8.09
CA ASN A 240 19.43 5.40 -6.87
C ASN A 240 18.93 3.97 -7.15
N GLY A 241 19.42 3.32 -8.21
CA GLY A 241 19.01 1.95 -8.57
C GLY A 241 17.63 1.82 -9.22
N ASN A 242 16.96 2.93 -9.55
CA ASN A 242 15.67 2.92 -10.24
C ASN A 242 15.80 2.44 -11.69
N ILE A 243 14.92 1.54 -12.09
CA ILE A 243 14.92 0.89 -13.41
C ILE A 243 13.54 0.97 -14.09
N CYS A 244 13.51 0.71 -15.39
CA CYS A 244 12.29 0.56 -16.17
C CYS A 244 12.47 -0.68 -17.05
N ALA A 245 12.08 -1.83 -16.53
CA ALA A 245 12.23 -3.12 -17.19
C ALA A 245 11.04 -4.03 -16.85
N ASP A 246 10.74 -5.01 -17.69
CA ASP A 246 9.61 -5.90 -17.42
C ASP A 246 9.84 -6.66 -16.10
N PRO A 247 8.95 -6.57 -15.09
CA PRO A 247 9.11 -7.31 -13.85
C PRO A 247 9.02 -8.83 -14.01
N LEU A 248 8.53 -9.33 -15.16
CA LEU A 248 8.34 -10.75 -15.45
C LEU A 248 7.48 -11.46 -14.39
N PHE A 249 6.28 -10.93 -14.14
CA PHE A 249 5.32 -11.58 -13.24
C PHE A 249 4.94 -12.97 -13.75
N CYS A 250 4.76 -13.92 -12.83
CA CYS A 250 4.52 -15.33 -13.15
C CYS A 250 3.16 -15.59 -13.78
N ASP A 251 2.09 -15.01 -13.22
CA ASP A 251 0.73 -15.09 -13.80
C ASP A 251 -0.12 -13.88 -13.34
N PRO A 252 0.11 -12.69 -13.94
CA PRO A 252 -0.57 -11.46 -13.55
C PRO A 252 -2.08 -11.47 -13.82
N GLU A 253 -2.57 -12.30 -14.75
CA GLU A 253 -4.01 -12.44 -15.03
C GLU A 253 -4.77 -13.04 -13.84
N ASN A 254 -4.10 -13.89 -13.05
CA ASN A 254 -4.66 -14.50 -11.84
C ASN A 254 -4.13 -13.88 -10.53
N LEU A 255 -3.48 -12.71 -10.61
CA LEU A 255 -2.84 -12.01 -9.48
C LEU A 255 -1.70 -12.80 -8.79
N ASP A 256 -1.10 -13.76 -9.48
CA ASP A 256 0.22 -14.25 -9.09
C ASP A 256 1.28 -13.26 -9.56
N LEU A 257 1.53 -12.28 -8.69
CA LEU A 257 2.49 -11.21 -8.88
C LEU A 257 3.87 -11.54 -8.29
N SER A 258 4.13 -12.83 -8.02
CA SER A 258 5.51 -13.29 -7.87
C SER A 258 6.27 -13.10 -9.18
N ILE A 259 7.59 -13.01 -9.10
CA ILE A 259 8.43 -12.69 -10.26
C ILE A 259 9.21 -13.91 -10.74
N ALA A 260 9.57 -13.93 -12.03
CA ALA A 260 10.42 -14.96 -12.60
C ALA A 260 11.85 -14.90 -12.05
N ALA A 261 12.55 -16.03 -12.08
CA ALA A 261 13.93 -16.13 -11.58
C ALA A 261 14.94 -15.26 -12.35
N ASP A 262 14.63 -14.89 -13.58
CA ASP A 262 15.41 -14.00 -14.43
C ASP A 262 14.87 -12.57 -14.50
N SER A 263 13.91 -12.23 -13.64
CA SER A 263 13.39 -10.87 -13.50
C SER A 263 14.51 -9.88 -13.14
N PRO A 264 14.51 -8.67 -13.73
CA PRO A 264 15.39 -7.59 -13.28
C PRO A 264 15.12 -7.17 -11.81
N CYS A 265 13.95 -7.53 -11.28
CA CYS A 265 13.54 -7.31 -9.90
C CYS A 265 13.91 -8.47 -8.96
N ALA A 266 14.45 -9.57 -9.50
CA ALA A 266 14.88 -10.72 -8.72
C ALA A 266 16.08 -10.36 -7.81
N PRO A 267 16.24 -11.06 -6.67
CA PRO A 267 17.35 -10.80 -5.76
C PRO A 267 18.68 -11.12 -6.44
N GLY A 268 19.54 -10.12 -6.63
CA GLY A 268 20.86 -10.33 -7.23
C GLY A 268 21.60 -9.04 -7.60
N GLY A 269 20.89 -7.94 -7.80
CA GLY A 269 21.47 -6.60 -8.00
C GLY A 269 21.75 -5.86 -6.70
N GLU A 270 22.24 -4.61 -6.84
CA GLU A 270 22.53 -3.70 -5.71
C GLU A 270 21.29 -3.41 -4.84
N CYS A 271 20.10 -3.49 -5.43
CA CYS A 271 18.83 -3.23 -4.78
C CYS A 271 18.25 -4.44 -4.03
N GLY A 272 18.79 -5.65 -4.18
CA GLY A 272 18.13 -6.85 -3.67
C GLY A 272 16.82 -7.16 -4.40
N LEU A 273 15.82 -7.70 -3.68
CA LEU A 273 14.49 -7.97 -4.22
C LEU A 273 13.70 -6.65 -4.36
N MET A 274 13.09 -6.41 -5.52
CA MET A 274 12.10 -5.36 -5.70
C MET A 274 10.70 -5.99 -5.78
N GLY A 275 9.72 -5.38 -5.11
CA GLY A 275 8.34 -5.85 -5.00
C GLY A 275 8.03 -6.58 -3.70
N ALA A 276 6.75 -6.89 -3.52
CA ALA A 276 6.20 -7.51 -2.32
C ALA A 276 6.36 -9.04 -2.27
N LEU A 277 6.49 -9.68 -3.42
CA LEU A 277 6.45 -11.13 -3.56
C LEU A 277 7.82 -11.65 -4.00
N PRO A 278 8.20 -12.87 -3.56
CA PRO A 278 9.48 -13.46 -3.93
C PRO A 278 9.48 -13.93 -5.39
N VAL A 279 10.61 -14.51 -5.81
CA VAL A 279 10.67 -15.31 -7.04
C VAL A 279 9.75 -16.52 -6.90
N GLY A 280 8.78 -16.66 -7.79
CA GLY A 280 7.76 -17.73 -7.72
C GLY A 280 7.77 -18.71 -8.90
N CYS A 281 8.38 -18.34 -10.02
CA CYS A 281 8.47 -19.18 -11.22
C CYS A 281 9.88 -19.22 -11.80
N GLY A 282 10.11 -20.22 -12.67
CA GLY A 282 11.37 -20.36 -13.41
C GLY A 282 11.61 -19.19 -14.37
N PRO A 283 12.77 -19.17 -15.05
CA PRO A 283 13.05 -18.13 -16.03
C PRO A 283 11.97 -18.11 -17.11
N THR A 284 11.61 -16.92 -17.56
CA THR A 284 10.63 -16.79 -18.64
C THR A 284 11.19 -17.45 -19.91
N PRO A 285 10.46 -18.39 -20.55
CA PRO A 285 10.94 -19.04 -21.76
C PRO A 285 11.09 -18.02 -22.90
N ALA A 286 12.29 -17.54 -23.15
CA ALA A 286 12.60 -16.77 -24.35
C ALA A 286 12.83 -17.73 -25.52
N GLU A 287 11.88 -17.86 -26.43
CA GLU A 287 12.14 -18.52 -27.72
C GLU A 287 13.00 -17.59 -28.58
N ALA A 288 14.24 -18.01 -28.85
CA ALA A 288 15.11 -17.31 -29.79
C ALA A 288 14.45 -17.32 -31.17
N THR A 289 14.04 -16.14 -31.63
CA THR A 289 13.40 -15.96 -32.94
C THR A 289 14.18 -14.99 -33.79
N THR A 290 14.04 -15.10 -35.11
CA THR A 290 14.70 -14.18 -36.04
C THR A 290 13.86 -12.93 -36.25
N TRP A 291 14.50 -11.81 -36.57
CA TRP A 291 13.79 -10.58 -36.96
C TRP A 291 12.81 -10.79 -38.13
N GLY A 292 13.09 -11.75 -39.01
CA GLY A 292 12.20 -12.15 -40.09
C GLY A 292 10.91 -12.81 -39.60
N ALA A 293 10.99 -13.64 -38.56
CA ALA A 293 9.83 -14.30 -37.96
C ALA A 293 8.95 -13.33 -37.16
N ILE A 294 9.54 -12.37 -36.45
CA ILE A 294 8.79 -11.29 -35.76
C ILE A 294 7.98 -10.48 -36.77
N LYS A 295 8.61 -10.07 -37.90
CA LYS A 295 7.92 -9.32 -38.96
C LYS A 295 6.77 -10.08 -39.62
N ALA A 296 6.78 -11.41 -39.57
CA ALA A 296 5.72 -12.23 -40.16
C ALA A 296 4.47 -12.31 -39.26
N LEU A 297 4.59 -12.04 -37.96
CA LEU A 297 3.47 -12.04 -37.01
C LEU A 297 2.57 -10.80 -37.12
N TYR A 298 3.07 -9.71 -37.71
CA TYR A 298 2.37 -8.43 -37.84
C TYR A 298 1.99 -8.08 -39.29
N ARG A 299 1.76 -9.09 -40.13
CA ARG A 299 1.21 -8.95 -41.49
C ARG A 299 -0.22 -9.45 -41.53
#